data_AF-A0AAE7UTV4-F1
#
_entry.id   AF-A0AAE7UTV4-F1
#
_cell.length_a   1.000
_cell.length_b   1.000
_cell.length_c   1.000
_cell.angle_alpha   90.00
_cell.angle_beta   90.00
_cell.angle_gamma   90.00
#
_symmetry.space_group_name_H-M   'P 1'
#
loop_
_entity.id
_entity.type
_entity.pdbx_description
1 polymer ?
#
loop_
_entity_poly.entity_id
_entity_poly.type
_entity_poly.pdbx_seq_one_letter_code
_entity_poly.pdbx_strand_id
1 'polypeptide(L)'
;MIQSQPIWLPDTAASGEAVVTVDEYICAYLADPDYWWWTTSLSTEPEDMVLSRVLAIIDRADVAVHQKALGQLGAGPLEDMMSDRLLDELQAFQPFGPALKLALSCVRIEAEPASVRHRLAAMSM
;
A
#
# COMPACT_ATOMS: atom_id res chain seq x y z
N MET A 1 0.51 -23.72 -18.85
CA MET A 1 -0.31 -23.31 -17.69
C MET A 1 -0.51 -21.82 -17.81
N ILE A 2 -1.74 -21.35 -17.95
CA ILE A 2 -2.03 -19.92 -17.84
C ILE A 2 -1.90 -19.61 -16.35
N GLN A 3 -0.82 -18.95 -15.93
CA GLN A 3 -0.75 -18.43 -14.57
C GLN A 3 -1.80 -17.33 -14.48
N SER A 4 -2.90 -17.61 -13.79
CA SER A 4 -3.87 -16.58 -13.44
C SER A 4 -3.16 -15.55 -12.59
N GLN A 5 -2.99 -14.35 -13.14
CA GLN A 5 -2.48 -13.20 -12.40
C GLN A 5 -3.37 -12.98 -11.17
N PRO A 6 -2.81 -12.57 -10.01
CA PRO A 6 -3.62 -12.27 -8.85
C PRO A 6 -4.68 -11.23 -9.18
N ILE A 7 -5.89 -11.40 -8.63
CA ILE A 7 -7.02 -10.51 -8.91
C ILE A 7 -6.76 -9.05 -8.52
N TRP A 8 -5.79 -8.81 -7.63
CA TRP A 8 -5.38 -7.48 -7.20
C TRP A 8 -4.36 -6.81 -8.12
N LEU A 9 -3.82 -7.47 -9.16
CA LEU A 9 -2.96 -6.74 -10.10
C LEU A 9 -3.78 -5.70 -10.87
N PRO A 10 -3.24 -4.48 -11.07
CA PRO A 10 -3.96 -3.46 -11.83
C PRO A 10 -4.14 -3.92 -13.28
N ASP A 11 -5.30 -3.60 -13.86
CA ASP A 11 -5.56 -3.85 -15.27
C ASP A 11 -4.74 -2.86 -16.13
N THR A 12 -3.49 -3.23 -16.37
CA THR A 12 -2.53 -2.47 -17.18
C THR A 12 -2.89 -2.48 -18.66
N ALA A 13 -3.68 -3.44 -19.13
CA ALA A 13 -4.13 -3.49 -20.51
C ALA A 13 -5.10 -2.34 -20.83
N ALA A 14 -5.91 -1.91 -19.85
CA ALA A 14 -6.75 -0.72 -19.97
C ALA A 14 -5.93 0.57 -20.15
N SER A 15 -4.70 0.60 -19.65
CA SER A 15 -3.75 1.72 -19.77
C SER A 15 -2.82 1.60 -20.99
N GLY A 16 -3.00 0.58 -21.84
CA GLY A 16 -2.15 0.33 -23.01
C GLY A 16 -0.78 -0.28 -22.69
N GLU A 17 -0.59 -0.74 -21.45
CA GLU A 17 0.62 -1.43 -21.01
C GLU A 17 0.56 -2.93 -21.26
N ALA A 18 1.73 -3.56 -21.34
CA ALA A 18 1.82 -5.00 -21.46
C ALA A 18 1.32 -5.67 -20.17
N VAL A 19 0.81 -6.90 -20.29
CA VAL A 19 0.50 -7.72 -19.12
C VAL A 19 1.77 -7.90 -18.30
N VAL A 20 1.80 -7.32 -17.11
CA VAL A 20 2.92 -7.41 -16.18
C VAL A 20 2.68 -8.53 -15.16
N THR A 21 3.76 -9.20 -14.79
CA THR A 21 3.77 -10.07 -13.62
C THR A 21 3.73 -9.26 -12.33
N VAL A 22 3.46 -9.93 -11.20
CA VAL A 22 3.49 -9.32 -9.88
C VAL A 22 4.80 -8.60 -9.59
N ASP A 23 5.93 -9.27 -9.83
CA ASP A 23 7.22 -8.71 -9.49
C ASP A 23 7.59 -7.54 -10.42
N GLU A 24 7.24 -7.63 -11.71
CA GLU A 24 7.42 -6.52 -12.66
C GLU A 24 6.61 -5.29 -12.24
N TYR A 25 5.33 -5.47 -11.89
CA TYR A 25 4.49 -4.38 -11.40
C TYR A 25 5.07 -3.73 -10.15
N ILE A 26 5.46 -4.52 -9.15
CA ILE A 26 5.97 -3.97 -7.88
C ILE A 26 7.31 -3.26 -8.09
N CYS A 27 8.21 -3.83 -8.89
CA CYS A 27 9.46 -3.15 -9.26
C CYS A 27 9.18 -1.83 -10.01
N ALA A 28 8.18 -1.80 -10.90
CA ALA A 28 7.82 -0.60 -11.64
C ALA A 28 7.23 0.48 -10.71
N TYR A 29 6.33 0.12 -9.79
CA TYR A 29 5.80 1.04 -8.78
C TYR A 29 6.91 1.60 -7.89
N LEU A 30 7.79 0.74 -7.37
CA LEU A 30 8.87 1.14 -6.49
C LEU A 30 9.88 2.07 -7.20
N ALA A 31 10.09 1.90 -8.50
CA ALA A 31 10.97 2.73 -9.31
C ALA A 31 10.36 4.09 -9.66
N ASP A 32 9.07 4.16 -9.95
CA ASP A 32 8.37 5.40 -10.32
C ASP A 32 6.97 5.51 -9.68
N PRO A 33 6.89 5.80 -8.37
CA PRO A 33 5.61 5.85 -7.66
C PRO A 33 4.69 6.97 -8.18
N ASP A 34 5.24 8.04 -8.78
CA ASP A 34 4.47 9.15 -9.34
C ASP A 34 3.80 8.80 -10.67
N TYR A 35 4.31 7.80 -11.38
CA TYR A 35 3.65 7.27 -12.58
C TYR A 35 2.58 6.24 -12.20
N TRP A 36 2.87 5.41 -11.20
CA TRP A 36 2.04 4.27 -10.83
C TRP A 36 1.00 4.55 -9.72
N TRP A 37 0.95 5.76 -9.15
CA TRP A 37 0.08 6.11 -8.01
C TRP A 37 -1.40 5.76 -8.22
N TRP A 38 -1.91 5.86 -9.46
CA TRP A 38 -3.31 5.60 -9.80
C TRP A 38 -3.70 4.15 -9.55
N THR A 39 -2.73 3.23 -9.58
CA THR A 39 -2.94 1.80 -9.25
C THR A 39 -3.14 1.59 -7.75
N THR A 40 -2.94 2.59 -6.90
CA THR A 40 -3.18 2.47 -5.45
C THR A 40 -4.19 3.51 -4.99
N SER A 41 -5.16 3.87 -5.84
CA SER A 41 -6.18 4.87 -5.51
C SER A 41 -7.54 4.21 -5.30
N LEU A 42 -8.24 4.60 -4.21
CA LEU A 42 -9.63 4.17 -3.97
C LEU A 42 -10.62 4.77 -4.99
N SER A 43 -10.19 5.72 -5.80
CA SER A 43 -11.03 6.33 -6.85
C SER A 43 -11.16 5.43 -8.09
N THR A 44 -10.23 4.50 -8.28
CA THR A 44 -10.15 3.63 -9.46
C THR A 44 -10.54 2.19 -9.15
N GLU A 45 -10.28 1.71 -7.92
CA GLU A 45 -10.42 0.31 -7.58
C GLU A 45 -10.98 0.06 -6.16
N PRO A 46 -11.56 -1.13 -5.91
CA PRO A 46 -12.08 -1.48 -4.58
C PRO A 46 -11.01 -1.48 -3.50
N GLU A 47 -11.41 -1.11 -2.28
CA GLU A 47 -10.56 -1.03 -1.09
C GLU A 47 -9.71 -2.29 -0.87
N ASP A 48 -10.32 -3.48 -0.91
CA ASP A 48 -9.62 -4.75 -0.68
C ASP A 48 -8.51 -5.03 -1.71
N MET A 49 -8.71 -4.61 -2.96
CA MET A 49 -7.71 -4.75 -4.03
C MET A 49 -6.57 -3.77 -3.83
N VAL A 50 -6.90 -2.51 -3.51
CA VAL A 50 -5.91 -1.47 -3.20
C VAL A 50 -5.06 -1.88 -2.00
N LEU A 51 -5.69 -2.36 -0.92
CA LEU A 51 -4.97 -2.81 0.27
C LEU A 51 -4.06 -3.99 -0.02
N SER A 52 -4.55 -5.02 -0.73
CA SER A 52 -3.71 -6.17 -1.12
C SER A 52 -2.47 -5.73 -1.89
N ARG A 53 -2.63 -4.76 -2.80
CA ARG A 53 -1.56 -4.22 -3.63
C ARG A 53 -0.57 -3.38 -2.82
N VAL A 54 -1.07 -2.49 -1.96
CA VAL A 54 -0.26 -1.65 -1.05
C VAL A 54 0.61 -2.54 -0.17
N LEU A 55 0.03 -3.58 0.46
CA LEU A 55 0.77 -4.50 1.31
C LEU A 55 1.81 -5.30 0.51
N ALA A 56 1.48 -5.75 -0.70
CA ALA A 56 2.42 -6.46 -1.56
C ALA A 56 3.63 -5.60 -1.98
N ILE A 57 3.42 -4.29 -2.22
CA ILE A 57 4.50 -3.34 -2.53
C ILE A 57 5.37 -3.09 -1.28
N ILE A 58 4.74 -2.84 -0.13
CA ILE A 58 5.44 -2.58 1.13
C ILE A 58 6.32 -3.79 1.52
N ASP A 59 5.81 -5.01 1.37
CA ASP A 59 6.53 -6.25 1.70
C ASP A 59 7.84 -6.42 0.91
N ARG A 60 7.88 -5.92 -0.33
CA ARG A 60 9.06 -5.98 -1.21
C ARG A 60 9.94 -4.73 -1.14
N ALA A 61 9.54 -3.69 -0.42
CA ALA A 61 10.24 -2.41 -0.40
C ALA A 61 11.46 -2.43 0.54
N ASP A 62 12.63 -2.10 -0.01
CA ASP A 62 13.78 -1.66 0.80
C ASP A 62 13.62 -0.21 1.27
N VAL A 63 13.63 0.02 2.59
CA VAL A 63 13.52 1.34 3.22
C VAL A 63 14.66 2.29 2.84
N ALA A 64 15.87 1.78 2.57
CA ALA A 64 17.00 2.62 2.18
C ALA A 64 16.85 3.19 0.77
N VAL A 65 16.08 2.52 -0.09
CA VAL A 65 15.96 2.83 -1.51
C VAL A 65 14.60 3.47 -1.84
N HIS A 66 13.52 2.98 -1.23
CA HIS A 66 12.16 3.25 -1.67
C HIS A 66 11.37 4.17 -0.73
N GLN A 67 12.04 5.10 -0.03
CA GLN A 67 11.37 6.01 0.93
C GLN A 67 10.24 6.81 0.29
N LYS A 68 10.40 7.25 -0.96
CA LYS A 68 9.36 7.99 -1.68
C LYS A 68 8.10 7.15 -1.89
N ALA A 69 8.26 5.92 -2.40
CA ALA A 69 7.14 5.02 -2.62
C ALA A 69 6.43 4.68 -1.29
N LEU A 70 7.21 4.37 -0.24
CA LEU A 70 6.65 4.10 1.09
C LEU A 70 5.92 5.31 1.68
N GLY A 71 6.47 6.51 1.54
CA GLY A 71 5.82 7.73 1.99
C GLY A 71 4.52 8.03 1.25
N GLN A 72 4.48 7.79 -0.06
CA GLN A 72 3.27 7.92 -0.87
C GLN A 72 2.20 6.90 -0.48
N LEU A 73 2.58 5.64 -0.25
CA LEU A 73 1.65 4.60 0.21
C LEU A 73 1.06 4.94 1.58
N GLY A 74 1.84 5.57 2.45
CA GLY A 74 1.38 6.13 3.72
C GLY A 74 0.40 7.29 3.56
N ALA A 75 0.86 8.41 2.99
CA ALA A 75 0.12 9.66 2.84
C ALA A 75 -0.93 9.65 1.70
N GLY A 76 -1.34 8.46 1.27
CA GLY A 76 -2.31 8.23 0.20
C GLY A 76 -3.21 7.07 0.59
N PRO A 77 -3.04 5.87 0.00
CA PRO A 77 -3.98 4.78 0.22
C PRO A 77 -4.14 4.37 1.69
N LEU A 78 -3.06 4.31 2.49
CA LEU A 78 -3.19 3.93 3.90
C LEU A 78 -3.90 5.00 4.73
N GLU A 79 -3.67 6.28 4.41
CA GLU A 79 -4.40 7.41 5.01
C GLU A 79 -5.88 7.37 4.62
N ASP A 80 -6.18 7.21 3.33
CA ASP A 80 -7.55 7.17 2.81
C ASP A 80 -8.37 5.99 3.36
N MET A 81 -7.71 4.86 3.67
CA MET A 81 -8.34 3.66 4.25
C MET A 81 -8.30 3.63 5.79
N MET A 82 -7.70 4.62 6.44
CA MET A 82 -7.44 4.58 7.87
C MET A 82 -8.74 4.41 8.68
N SER A 83 -8.85 3.29 9.38
CA SER A 83 -10.09 2.89 10.05
C SER A 83 -9.82 1.81 11.08
N ASP A 84 -10.77 1.58 11.99
CA ASP A 84 -10.68 0.45 12.94
C ASP A 84 -10.54 -0.90 12.22
N ARG A 85 -11.22 -1.05 11.07
CA ARG A 85 -11.12 -2.23 10.22
C ARG A 85 -9.71 -2.43 9.67
N LEU A 86 -9.12 -1.39 9.07
CA LEU A 86 -7.75 -1.48 8.56
C LEU A 86 -6.76 -1.84 9.68
N LEU A 87 -6.93 -1.24 10.87
CA LEU A 87 -6.08 -1.54 12.02
C LEU A 87 -6.21 -3.00 12.50
N ASP A 88 -7.41 -3.59 12.42
CA ASP A 88 -7.61 -5.02 12.70
C ASP A 88 -6.89 -5.90 11.67
N GLU A 89 -6.97 -5.54 10.38
CA GLU A 89 -6.29 -6.26 9.30
C GLU A 89 -4.76 -6.17 9.43
N LEU A 90 -4.24 -4.98 9.77
CA LEU A 90 -2.80 -4.76 9.98
C LEU A 90 -2.27 -5.54 11.19
N GLN A 91 -3.11 -5.88 12.18
CA GLN A 91 -2.66 -6.61 13.37
C GLN A 91 -2.03 -7.97 13.04
N ALA A 92 -2.44 -8.60 11.93
CA ALA A 92 -1.87 -9.85 11.45
C ALA A 92 -0.37 -9.75 11.07
N PHE A 93 0.13 -8.53 10.83
CA PHE A 93 1.50 -8.26 10.39
C PHE A 93 2.44 -7.86 11.54
N GLN A 94 2.01 -7.96 12.81
CA GLN A 94 2.85 -7.66 13.95
C GLN A 94 3.89 -8.79 14.21
N PRO A 95 5.16 -8.46 14.53
CA PRO A 95 5.72 -7.11 14.61
C PRO A 95 5.91 -6.49 13.23
N PHE A 96 5.60 -5.20 13.09
CA PHE A 96 5.72 -4.52 11.81
C PHE A 96 7.15 -4.47 11.30
N GLY A 97 7.32 -4.86 10.04
CA GLY A 97 8.57 -4.68 9.31
C GLY A 97 8.91 -3.19 9.10
N PRO A 98 10.19 -2.86 8.84
CA PRO A 98 10.63 -1.46 8.71
C PRO A 98 9.89 -0.66 7.63
N ALA A 99 9.57 -1.29 6.50
CA ALA A 99 8.85 -0.65 5.39
C ALA A 99 7.42 -0.27 5.79
N LEU A 100 6.70 -1.17 6.46
CA LEU A 100 5.36 -0.91 6.96
C LEU A 100 5.38 0.16 8.06
N LYS A 101 6.36 0.12 8.98
CA LYS A 101 6.54 1.18 9.99
C LYS A 101 6.76 2.55 9.33
N LEU A 102 7.60 2.62 8.30
CA LEU A 102 7.84 3.88 7.59
C LEU A 102 6.57 4.37 6.89
N ALA A 103 5.87 3.52 6.13
CA ALA A 103 4.63 3.89 5.46
C ALA A 103 3.58 4.40 6.45
N LEU A 104 3.36 3.70 7.57
CA LEU A 104 2.41 4.12 8.61
C LEU A 104 2.82 5.44 9.31
N SER A 105 4.12 5.71 9.43
CA SER A 105 4.60 6.99 9.99
C SER A 105 4.30 8.20 9.09
N CYS A 106 3.98 7.96 7.82
CA CYS A 106 3.62 9.00 6.85
C CYS A 106 2.11 9.27 6.79
N VAL A 107 1.27 8.51 7.49
CA VAL A 107 -0.17 8.74 7.57
C VAL A 107 -0.47 10.00 8.39
N ARG A 108 -1.22 10.94 7.83
CA ARG A 108 -1.70 12.13 8.53
C ARG A 108 -2.95 11.80 9.32
N ILE A 109 -2.74 11.45 10.58
CA ILE A 109 -3.80 11.01 11.48
C ILE A 109 -4.59 12.16 12.11
N GLU A 110 -4.31 13.43 11.78
CA GLU A 110 -4.91 14.58 12.46
C GLU A 110 -6.43 14.65 12.30
N ALA A 111 -6.96 14.15 11.18
CA ALA A 111 -8.38 14.08 10.91
C ALA A 111 -9.07 12.85 11.52
N GLU A 112 -8.30 11.86 12.00
CA GLU A 112 -8.83 10.58 12.46
C GLU A 112 -9.39 10.65 13.90
N PRO A 113 -10.40 9.82 14.23
CA PRO A 113 -10.90 9.67 15.59
C PRO A 113 -9.79 9.33 16.59
N ALA A 114 -9.91 9.83 17.82
CA ALA A 114 -8.90 9.59 18.85
C ALA A 114 -8.62 8.09 19.10
N SER A 115 -9.62 7.22 18.96
CA SER A 115 -9.46 5.76 19.06
C SER A 115 -8.46 5.22 18.03
N VAL A 116 -8.63 5.58 16.76
CA VAL A 116 -7.77 5.18 15.63
C VAL A 116 -6.34 5.67 15.86
N ARG A 117 -6.18 6.95 16.23
CA ARG A 117 -4.87 7.55 16.52
C ARG A 117 -4.11 6.81 17.62
N HIS A 118 -4.77 6.51 18.74
CA HIS A 118 -4.14 5.80 19.86
C HIS A 118 -3.74 4.38 19.47
N ARG A 119 -4.58 3.68 18.71
CA ARG A 119 -4.28 2.32 18.23
C ARG A 119 -3.09 2.31 17.28
N LEU A 120 -3.07 3.20 16.28
CA LEU A 120 -1.94 3.30 15.35
C LEU A 120 -0.63 3.61 16.08
N ALA A 121 -0.65 4.54 17.04
CA ALA A 121 0.52 4.86 17.85
C ALA A 121 1.02 3.63 18.65
N ALA A 122 0.10 2.83 19.20
CA ALA A 122 0.47 1.61 19.92
C ALA A 122 1.07 0.51 19.03
N MET A 123 0.71 0.48 17.73
CA MET A 123 1.19 -0.52 16.78
C MET A 123 2.51 -0.13 16.09
N SER A 124 2.81 1.17 16.00
CA SER A 124 4.00 1.71 15.32
C SER A 124 5.23 1.86 16.23
N MET A 125 5.06 1.81 17.55
CA MET A 125 6.15 1.70 18.55
C MET A 125 6.96 0.40 18.35
#